data_AF-A0A2C9LDN3-F1
#
_entry.id   AF-A0A2C9LDN3-F1
#
_cell.length_a   1.000
_cell.length_b   1.000
_cell.length_c   1.000
_cell.angle_alpha   90.00
_cell.angle_beta   90.00
_cell.angle_gamma   90.00
#
_symmetry.space_group_name_H-M   'P 1'
#
loop_
_entity.id
_entity.type
_entity.pdbx_description
1 polymer ?
#
loop_
_entity_poly.entity_id
_entity_poly.type
_entity_poly.pdbx_seq_one_letter_code
_entity_poly.pdbx_strand_id
1 'polypeptide(L)'
;MAGVVRLSLYFLLLIYVVTAQRETTTKGNSGPACGKTRRCLKEATCDRRKRLCMCPKGYRGNGNMGCVKEENLAIFLQGDPNLNNLYSELLPLQTPCPYRLVKYTTPDSNRVEVYAQNDLYFGGKYYAKSVEVRFFIKRQEAFQTYSILIEGLTENGVYKFQEWRKSENDVFWKTPVDDIETVGSFKIVTTYDTVNNQAHIDAADGFGLKVLFRPAEVTTEYQSQIPGIVVDISDSIKLQIHFSENELSSTPEGPSVVETAAKNKVSLSNWVIYTTMINIK
;
A
#
# COMPACT_ATOMS: atom_id res chain seq x y z
N MET A 1 12.67 46.46 43.47
CA MET A 1 11.74 45.30 43.45
C MET A 1 11.00 45.31 42.12
N ALA A 2 11.62 44.77 41.07
CA ALA A 2 11.06 44.69 39.72
C ALA A 2 10.91 43.20 39.40
N GLY A 3 9.67 42.74 39.47
CA GLY A 3 9.29 41.33 39.49
C GLY A 3 9.49 40.62 38.16
N VAL A 4 10.11 39.43 38.22
CA VAL A 4 9.49 38.14 37.92
C VAL A 4 8.33 38.15 36.90
N VAL A 5 8.56 38.55 35.64
CA VAL A 5 7.57 38.37 34.54
C VAL A 5 8.25 37.97 33.22
N ARG A 6 9.26 37.10 33.26
CA ARG A 6 9.90 36.61 32.01
C ARG A 6 10.13 35.10 31.90
N LEU A 7 9.65 34.30 32.86
CA LEU A 7 9.81 32.84 32.81
C LEU A 7 8.55 32.05 32.43
N SER A 8 7.41 32.70 32.17
CA SER A 8 6.16 32.00 31.81
C SER A 8 5.89 31.92 30.30
N LEU A 9 6.75 32.50 29.44
CA LEU A 9 6.51 32.49 27.98
C LEU A 9 7.12 31.27 27.27
N TYR A 10 8.12 30.61 27.85
CA TYR A 10 8.71 29.40 27.27
C TYR A 10 7.97 28.11 27.63
N PHE A 11 7.16 28.11 28.69
CA PHE A 11 6.36 26.93 29.08
C PHE A 11 5.06 26.78 28.29
N LEU A 12 4.62 27.81 27.57
CA LEU A 12 3.47 27.76 26.65
C LEU A 12 3.86 27.47 25.19
N LEU A 13 5.15 27.31 24.90
CA LEU A 13 5.66 26.88 23.58
C LEU A 13 5.93 25.36 23.52
N LEU A 14 5.65 24.66 24.60
CA LEU A 14 5.34 23.23 24.64
C LEU A 14 3.82 23.02 24.58
N ILE A 15 3.14 23.78 23.71
CA ILE A 15 1.94 23.24 23.07
C ILE A 15 2.47 22.07 22.26
N TYR A 16 2.53 20.91 22.92
CA TYR A 16 2.35 19.62 22.30
C TYR A 16 1.07 19.79 21.47
N VAL A 17 1.25 20.22 20.22
CA VAL A 17 0.28 19.92 19.18
C VAL A 17 0.40 18.42 19.08
N VAL A 18 -0.31 17.71 19.96
CA VAL A 18 -0.71 16.34 19.72
C VAL A 18 -1.56 16.47 18.48
N THR A 19 -0.91 16.41 17.31
CA THR A 19 -1.61 16.27 16.06
C THR A 19 -2.36 14.96 16.21
N ALA A 20 -3.65 15.07 16.55
CA ALA A 20 -4.51 13.91 16.72
C ALA A 20 -4.36 13.08 15.47
N GLN A 21 -3.67 11.97 15.59
CA GLN A 21 -3.41 11.08 14.48
C GLN A 21 -4.72 10.34 14.21
N ARG A 22 -5.16 10.34 12.95
CA ARG A 22 -6.38 9.65 12.56
C ARG A 22 -6.06 8.16 12.51
N GLU A 23 -6.26 7.51 13.64
CA GLU A 23 -6.17 6.06 13.76
C GLU A 23 -7.56 5.47 13.56
N THR A 24 -7.69 4.63 12.54
CA THR A 24 -8.92 3.84 12.32
C THR A 24 -8.67 2.42 12.78
N THR A 25 -9.54 1.91 13.64
CA THR A 25 -9.48 0.53 14.12
C THR A 25 -10.61 -0.30 13.52
N THR A 26 -10.29 -1.45 12.96
CA THR A 26 -11.27 -2.47 12.57
C THR A 26 -11.02 -3.77 13.33
N LYS A 27 -12.05 -4.61 13.44
CA LYS A 27 -11.96 -5.88 14.15
C LYS A 27 -12.97 -6.87 13.60
N GLY A 28 -12.66 -8.14 13.77
CA GLY A 28 -13.58 -9.22 13.49
C GLY A 28 -13.13 -10.08 12.32
N ASN A 29 -13.91 -11.12 12.10
CA ASN A 29 -13.57 -12.15 11.14
C ASN A 29 -14.27 -11.86 9.80
N SER A 30 -13.48 -11.72 8.72
CA SER A 30 -14.03 -11.55 7.37
C SER A 30 -14.87 -12.76 6.95
N GLY A 31 -15.92 -12.51 6.16
CA GLY A 31 -16.67 -13.49 5.37
C GLY A 31 -16.89 -14.91 5.94
N PRO A 32 -17.11 -15.91 5.06
CA PRO A 32 -17.26 -17.31 5.48
C PRO A 32 -15.91 -17.94 5.85
N ALA A 33 -15.94 -18.88 6.80
CA ALA A 33 -14.77 -19.72 7.10
C ALA A 33 -14.46 -20.66 5.93
N CYS A 34 -13.17 -20.83 5.63
CA CYS A 34 -12.68 -21.69 4.56
C CYS A 34 -11.56 -22.61 5.06
N GLY A 35 -11.97 -23.66 5.78
CA GLY A 35 -11.06 -24.53 6.52
C GLY A 35 -10.91 -24.09 7.98
N LYS A 36 -9.86 -24.59 8.65
CA LYS A 36 -9.63 -24.32 10.08
C LYS A 36 -9.06 -22.92 10.33
N THR A 37 -8.20 -22.46 9.44
CA THR A 37 -7.39 -21.27 9.66
C THR A 37 -7.74 -20.12 8.76
N ARG A 38 -8.39 -20.32 7.60
CA ARG A 38 -8.64 -19.25 6.63
C ARG A 38 -10.08 -18.77 6.62
N ARG A 39 -10.27 -17.50 6.28
CA ARG A 39 -11.58 -16.92 5.98
C ARG A 39 -11.54 -16.16 4.66
N CYS A 40 -12.66 -16.12 3.96
CA CYS A 40 -12.78 -15.40 2.70
C CYS A 40 -13.20 -13.95 2.94
N LEU A 41 -13.10 -13.13 1.90
CA LEU A 41 -13.80 -11.85 1.85
C LEU A 41 -15.32 -12.08 1.95
N LYS A 42 -16.05 -11.08 2.41
CA LYS A 42 -17.51 -11.14 2.55
C LYS A 42 -18.21 -11.52 1.24
N GLU A 43 -17.72 -10.98 0.14
CA GLU A 43 -18.22 -11.17 -1.22
C GLU A 43 -17.70 -12.44 -1.91
N ALA A 44 -16.72 -13.12 -1.31
CA ALA A 44 -16.15 -14.35 -1.85
C ALA A 44 -16.81 -15.59 -1.23
N THR A 45 -16.70 -16.72 -1.95
CA THR A 45 -17.23 -18.01 -1.51
C THR A 45 -16.10 -18.97 -1.18
N CYS A 46 -16.33 -19.92 -0.27
CA CYS A 46 -15.35 -20.98 -0.01
C CYS A 46 -15.70 -22.22 -0.84
N ASP A 47 -14.78 -22.65 -1.71
CA ASP A 47 -14.79 -24.01 -2.23
C ASP A 47 -14.33 -24.95 -1.11
N ARG A 48 -15.29 -25.63 -0.47
CA ARG A 48 -15.03 -26.53 0.65
C ARG A 48 -14.18 -27.74 0.27
N ARG A 49 -14.18 -28.16 -1.00
CA ARG A 49 -13.40 -29.31 -1.47
C ARG A 49 -11.93 -28.94 -1.60
N LYS A 50 -11.64 -27.76 -2.18
CA LYS A 50 -10.28 -27.24 -2.35
C LYS A 50 -9.76 -26.47 -1.13
N ARG A 51 -10.66 -26.04 -0.23
CA ARG A 51 -10.39 -25.12 0.88
C ARG A 51 -9.77 -23.81 0.39
N LEU A 52 -10.29 -23.30 -0.73
CA LEU A 52 -9.85 -22.06 -1.37
C LEU A 52 -11.02 -21.08 -1.43
N CYS A 53 -10.70 -19.80 -1.24
CA CYS A 53 -11.65 -18.74 -1.47
C CYS A 53 -11.73 -18.44 -2.96
N MET A 54 -12.94 -18.31 -3.48
CA MET A 54 -13.23 -18.03 -4.88
C MET A 54 -13.95 -16.70 -4.98
N CYS A 55 -13.49 -15.86 -5.90
CA CYS A 55 -14.17 -14.63 -6.25
C CYS A 55 -15.50 -14.91 -6.96
N PRO A 56 -16.45 -13.95 -6.90
CA PRO A 56 -17.70 -14.05 -7.66
C PRO A 56 -17.43 -14.09 -9.16
N LYS A 57 -18.42 -14.55 -9.95
CA LYS A 57 -18.32 -14.61 -11.41
C LYS A 57 -18.02 -13.22 -11.99
N GLY A 58 -17.09 -13.14 -12.95
CA GLY A 58 -16.62 -11.89 -13.56
C GLY A 58 -15.53 -11.19 -12.74
N TYR A 59 -15.03 -11.85 -11.69
CA TYR A 59 -13.92 -11.36 -10.88
C TYR A 59 -12.84 -12.42 -10.74
N ARG A 60 -11.59 -11.98 -10.72
CA ARG A 60 -10.38 -12.77 -10.47
C ARG A 60 -9.70 -12.34 -9.17
N GLY A 61 -8.83 -13.21 -8.65
CA GLY A 61 -8.11 -13.00 -7.41
C GLY A 61 -8.14 -14.25 -6.53
N ASN A 62 -7.74 -14.10 -5.27
CA ASN A 62 -7.67 -15.22 -4.32
C ASN A 62 -8.87 -15.31 -3.38
N GLY A 63 -9.86 -14.42 -3.49
CA GLY A 63 -11.08 -14.38 -2.67
C GLY A 63 -10.85 -14.14 -1.18
N ASN A 64 -9.62 -13.97 -0.72
CA ASN A 64 -9.26 -13.76 0.68
C ASN A 64 -8.73 -12.35 0.91
N MET A 65 -7.95 -11.83 -0.03
CA MET A 65 -7.36 -10.49 0.00
C MET A 65 -7.96 -9.55 -1.05
N GLY A 66 -8.35 -10.05 -2.22
CA GLY A 66 -9.03 -9.19 -3.20
C GLY A 66 -9.76 -9.97 -4.27
N CYS A 67 -10.84 -9.38 -4.76
CA CYS A 67 -11.53 -9.77 -5.97
C CYS A 67 -11.60 -8.55 -6.90
N VAL A 68 -10.89 -8.64 -8.02
CA VAL A 68 -10.78 -7.59 -9.04
C VAL A 68 -11.54 -8.04 -10.27
N LYS A 69 -12.19 -7.12 -10.99
CA LYS A 69 -12.90 -7.48 -12.22
C LYS A 69 -11.95 -8.12 -13.23
N GLU A 70 -12.45 -9.08 -14.01
CA GLU A 70 -11.61 -9.82 -14.97
C GLU A 70 -11.01 -8.92 -16.04
N GLU A 71 -11.75 -7.91 -16.49
CA GLU A 71 -11.29 -6.91 -17.47
C GLU A 71 -10.22 -5.96 -16.90
N ASN A 72 -10.18 -5.75 -15.59
CA ASN A 72 -9.25 -4.82 -14.97
C ASN A 72 -7.83 -5.39 -14.90
N LEU A 73 -6.87 -4.47 -14.95
CA LEU A 73 -5.48 -4.77 -14.63
C LEU A 73 -5.32 -4.85 -13.13
N ALA A 74 -4.51 -5.80 -12.65
CA ALA A 74 -4.38 -6.02 -11.22
C ALA A 74 -2.99 -6.48 -10.84
N ILE A 75 -2.53 -5.98 -9.69
CA ILE A 75 -1.30 -6.39 -9.02
C ILE A 75 -1.69 -6.91 -7.64
N PHE A 76 -1.12 -8.03 -7.23
CA PHE A 76 -1.33 -8.61 -5.91
C PHE A 76 0.01 -8.78 -5.20
N LEU A 77 0.22 -8.09 -4.10
CA LEU A 77 1.33 -8.34 -3.17
C LEU A 77 0.78 -9.05 -1.95
N GLN A 78 1.13 -10.31 -1.71
CA GLN A 78 0.46 -11.12 -0.67
C GLN A 78 1.43 -12.04 0.08
N GLY A 79 1.14 -12.26 1.36
CA GLY A 79 1.93 -13.18 2.20
C GLY A 79 3.37 -12.71 2.42
N ASP A 80 4.31 -13.66 2.48
CA ASP A 80 5.76 -13.39 2.58
C ASP A 80 6.35 -13.09 1.20
N PRO A 81 6.54 -11.81 0.85
CA PRO A 81 5.54 -11.21 -0.01
C PRO A 81 5.86 -11.58 -1.44
N ASN A 82 4.91 -12.26 -2.05
CA ASN A 82 4.96 -12.59 -3.45
C ASN A 82 4.13 -11.54 -4.19
N LEU A 83 4.79 -10.85 -5.11
CA LEU A 83 4.17 -9.94 -6.04
C LEU A 83 3.72 -10.72 -7.27
N ASN A 84 2.43 -10.69 -7.57
CA ASN A 84 1.89 -11.05 -8.87
C ASN A 84 1.70 -9.75 -9.67
N ASN A 85 2.54 -9.54 -10.69
CA ASN A 85 2.56 -8.30 -11.47
C ASN A 85 1.46 -8.25 -12.56
N LEU A 86 1.47 -7.21 -13.39
CA LEU A 86 0.49 -7.03 -14.47
C LEU A 86 0.56 -8.12 -15.56
N TYR A 87 1.68 -8.81 -15.68
CA TYR A 87 1.90 -9.92 -16.64
C TYR A 87 1.64 -11.30 -16.03
N SER A 88 1.08 -11.33 -14.82
CA SER A 88 0.85 -12.55 -14.05
C SER A 88 2.14 -13.29 -13.65
N GLU A 89 3.27 -12.58 -13.58
CA GLU A 89 4.53 -13.13 -13.11
C GLU A 89 4.62 -13.04 -11.58
N LEU A 90 5.12 -14.10 -10.97
CA LEU A 90 5.30 -14.19 -9.52
C LEU A 90 6.74 -13.84 -9.14
N LEU A 91 6.90 -12.75 -8.38
CA LEU A 91 8.19 -12.22 -7.95
C LEU A 91 8.26 -12.18 -6.42
N PRO A 92 9.22 -12.85 -5.76
CA PRO A 92 9.44 -12.68 -4.33
C PRO A 92 10.07 -11.31 -4.05
N LEU A 93 9.48 -10.52 -3.14
CA LEU A 93 9.94 -9.16 -2.82
C LEU A 93 10.28 -9.01 -1.33
N GLN A 94 11.29 -9.71 -0.86
CA GLN A 94 11.71 -9.71 0.56
C GLN A 94 12.62 -8.52 0.91
N THR A 95 12.24 -7.30 0.52
CA THR A 95 13.00 -6.08 0.83
C THR A 95 12.27 -5.21 1.86
N PRO A 96 12.95 -4.73 2.92
CA PRO A 96 12.37 -3.82 3.91
C PRO A 96 12.29 -2.36 3.44
N CYS A 97 12.82 -2.06 2.25
CA CYS A 97 12.80 -0.71 1.69
C CYS A 97 11.48 -0.46 0.93
N PRO A 98 11.03 0.79 0.80
CA PRO A 98 9.94 1.13 -0.10
C PRO A 98 10.29 0.80 -1.56
N TYR A 99 9.37 0.15 -2.28
CA TYR A 99 9.50 -0.17 -3.69
C TYR A 99 8.22 0.14 -4.44
N ARG A 100 8.36 0.54 -5.71
CA ARG A 100 7.23 0.83 -6.58
C ARG A 100 6.58 -0.45 -7.08
N LEU A 101 5.26 -0.57 -6.89
CA LEU A 101 4.41 -1.63 -7.45
C LEU A 101 3.99 -1.32 -8.89
N VAL A 102 3.57 -0.08 -9.15
CA VAL A 102 3.13 0.35 -10.47
C VAL A 102 3.37 1.83 -10.70
N LYS A 103 3.57 2.17 -11.97
CA LYS A 103 3.55 3.53 -12.51
C LYS A 103 2.76 3.51 -13.81
N TYR A 104 1.84 4.46 -13.98
CA TYR A 104 1.15 4.62 -15.26
C TYR A 104 0.73 6.06 -15.47
N THR A 105 0.47 6.38 -16.74
CA THR A 105 -0.02 7.68 -17.16
C THR A 105 -1.43 7.52 -17.75
N THR A 106 -2.34 8.37 -17.31
CA THR A 106 -3.72 8.48 -17.80
C THR A 106 -3.75 9.21 -19.16
N PRO A 107 -4.85 9.12 -19.94
CA PRO A 107 -5.01 9.87 -21.19
C PRO A 107 -4.78 11.39 -21.05
N ASP A 108 -5.19 11.96 -19.91
CA ASP A 108 -5.03 13.38 -19.61
C ASP A 108 -3.62 13.74 -19.13
N SER A 109 -2.65 12.84 -19.32
CA SER A 109 -1.26 12.98 -18.90
C SER A 109 -1.06 13.09 -17.38
N ASN A 110 -2.06 12.77 -16.56
CA ASN A 110 -1.84 12.61 -15.12
C ASN A 110 -1.10 11.29 -14.86
N ARG A 111 -0.20 11.27 -13.89
CA ARG A 111 0.59 10.08 -13.53
C ARG A 111 0.22 9.57 -12.16
N VAL A 112 0.19 8.26 -12.00
CA VAL A 112 -0.03 7.57 -10.72
C VAL A 112 1.17 6.68 -10.45
N GLU A 113 1.61 6.67 -9.20
CA GLU A 113 2.60 5.73 -8.70
C GLU A 113 2.11 5.11 -7.39
N VAL A 114 2.22 3.79 -7.27
CA VAL A 114 1.91 3.07 -6.03
C VAL A 114 3.18 2.43 -5.50
N TYR A 115 3.49 2.67 -4.24
CA TYR A 115 4.63 2.11 -3.53
C TYR A 115 4.14 1.23 -2.38
N ALA A 116 4.91 0.20 -2.09
CA ALA A 116 4.74 -0.65 -0.92
C ALA A 116 6.02 -0.64 -0.10
N GLN A 117 5.90 -0.82 1.21
CA GLN A 117 7.03 -1.11 2.08
C GLN A 117 6.71 -2.36 2.90
N ASN A 118 7.65 -3.29 2.94
CA ASN A 118 7.55 -4.44 3.82
C ASN A 118 8.33 -4.20 5.11
N ASP A 119 7.94 -4.89 6.17
CA ASP A 119 8.72 -4.98 7.41
C ASP A 119 8.99 -6.45 7.73
N LEU A 120 9.97 -6.71 8.60
CA LEU A 120 10.29 -8.05 9.08
C LEU A 120 9.38 -8.39 10.26
N TYR A 121 8.67 -9.52 10.17
CA TYR A 121 7.74 -10.00 11.18
C TYR A 121 8.24 -11.28 11.86
N PHE A 122 7.50 -11.70 12.89
CA PHE A 122 7.76 -12.93 13.63
C PHE A 122 7.90 -14.14 12.70
N GLY A 123 8.93 -14.96 12.94
CA GLY A 123 9.23 -16.13 12.11
C GLY A 123 10.06 -15.84 10.85
N GLY A 124 10.63 -14.63 10.72
CA GLY A 124 11.56 -14.29 9.63
C GLY A 124 10.89 -13.97 8.29
N LYS A 125 9.58 -13.76 8.30
CA LYS A 125 8.78 -13.45 7.10
C LYS A 125 8.66 -11.94 6.94
N TYR A 126 8.60 -11.48 5.70
CA TYR A 126 8.30 -10.09 5.39
C TYR A 126 6.80 -9.92 5.14
N TYR A 127 6.21 -8.80 5.51
CA TYR A 127 4.84 -8.48 5.09
C TYR A 127 4.71 -7.00 4.80
N ALA A 128 3.75 -6.66 3.94
CA ALA A 128 3.41 -5.26 3.65
C ALA A 128 2.99 -4.55 4.95
N LYS A 129 3.74 -3.51 5.31
CA LYS A 129 3.49 -2.61 6.44
C LYS A 129 2.76 -1.36 6.02
N SER A 130 3.06 -0.86 4.82
CA SER A 130 2.50 0.37 4.32
C SER A 130 2.32 0.39 2.82
N VAL A 131 1.40 1.24 2.38
CA VAL A 131 1.16 1.57 0.98
C VAL A 131 1.16 3.09 0.82
N GLU A 132 1.90 3.59 -0.16
CA GLU A 132 1.90 5.00 -0.55
C GLU A 132 1.38 5.13 -1.99
N VAL A 133 0.39 5.98 -2.21
CA VAL A 133 -0.11 6.31 -3.54
C VAL A 133 0.21 7.77 -3.83
N ARG A 134 0.92 8.03 -4.92
CA ARG A 134 1.26 9.36 -5.42
C ARG A 134 0.52 9.66 -6.70
N PHE A 135 -0.17 10.79 -6.71
CA PHE A 135 -0.88 11.34 -7.84
C PHE A 135 -0.13 12.58 -8.32
N PHE A 136 0.21 12.60 -9.61
CA PHE A 136 0.81 13.74 -10.29
C PHE A 136 -0.22 14.27 -11.29
N ILE A 137 -0.87 15.37 -10.92
CA ILE A 137 -1.96 15.98 -11.68
C ILE A 137 -1.40 17.08 -12.56
N LYS A 138 -1.55 16.94 -13.88
CA LYS A 138 -1.09 17.93 -14.83
C LYS A 138 -2.00 19.16 -14.79
N ARG A 139 -1.45 20.33 -14.46
CA ARG A 139 -2.11 21.63 -14.55
C ARG A 139 -1.27 22.55 -15.41
N GLN A 140 -1.78 22.89 -16.60
CA GLN A 140 -1.04 23.68 -17.59
C GLN A 140 0.31 23.00 -17.91
N GLU A 141 1.43 23.65 -17.58
CA GLU A 141 2.80 23.16 -17.82
C GLU A 141 3.45 22.52 -16.58
N ALA A 142 2.76 22.45 -15.44
CA ALA A 142 3.30 21.91 -14.19
C ALA A 142 2.52 20.68 -13.68
N PHE A 143 3.15 19.91 -12.81
CA PHE A 143 2.51 18.79 -12.10
C PHE A 143 2.28 19.17 -10.65
N GLN A 144 1.02 19.12 -10.22
CA GLN A 144 0.70 19.13 -8.81
C GLN A 144 0.83 17.72 -8.24
N THR A 145 1.57 17.56 -7.15
CA THR A 145 1.71 16.26 -6.47
C THR A 145 0.77 16.16 -5.28
N TYR A 146 0.16 15.00 -5.11
CA TYR A 146 -0.63 14.65 -3.95
C TYR A 146 -0.35 13.20 -3.57
N SER A 147 -0.06 12.94 -2.30
CA SER A 147 0.30 11.62 -1.79
C SER A 147 -0.59 11.20 -0.64
N ILE A 148 -0.95 9.92 -0.61
CA ILE A 148 -1.59 9.25 0.52
C ILE A 148 -0.68 8.12 0.98
N LEU A 149 -0.33 8.10 2.26
CA LEU A 149 0.38 7.01 2.92
C LEU A 149 -0.57 6.36 3.91
N ILE A 150 -0.72 5.04 3.85
CA ILE A 150 -1.41 4.25 4.88
C ILE A 150 -0.43 3.25 5.43
N GLU A 151 -0.18 3.34 6.74
CA GLU A 151 0.49 2.30 7.51
C GLU A 151 -0.55 1.50 8.27
N GLY A 152 -0.24 0.24 8.55
CA GLY A 152 -1.11 -0.58 9.37
C GLY A 152 -0.35 -1.60 10.17
N LEU A 153 -0.99 -2.01 11.26
CA LEU A 153 -0.56 -3.12 12.10
C LEU A 153 -1.79 -3.91 12.53
N THR A 154 -1.63 -5.21 12.71
CA THR A 154 -2.66 -6.04 13.32
C THR A 154 -2.10 -6.69 14.57
N GLU A 155 -2.82 -6.58 15.67
CA GLU A 155 -2.46 -7.22 16.94
C GLU A 155 -3.70 -7.90 17.54
N ASN A 156 -3.61 -9.21 17.80
CA ASN A 156 -4.69 -10.00 18.37
C ASN A 156 -6.03 -9.89 17.59
N GLY A 157 -5.95 -9.82 16.26
CA GLY A 157 -7.10 -9.67 15.36
C GLY A 157 -7.74 -8.27 15.35
N VAL A 158 -7.06 -7.28 15.94
CA VAL A 158 -7.44 -5.86 15.87
C VAL A 158 -6.53 -5.17 14.87
N TYR A 159 -7.12 -4.65 13.80
CA TYR A 159 -6.40 -3.99 12.71
C TYR A 159 -6.43 -2.49 12.96
N LYS A 160 -5.27 -1.86 13.02
CA LYS A 160 -5.12 -0.41 13.15
C LYS A 160 -4.52 0.14 11.87
N PHE A 161 -5.09 1.23 11.40
CA PHE A 161 -4.65 1.95 10.23
C PHE A 161 -4.36 3.39 10.61
N GLN A 162 -3.24 3.89 10.11
CA GLN A 162 -2.82 5.27 10.26
C GLN A 162 -2.63 5.84 8.86
N GLU A 163 -3.32 6.95 8.59
CA GLU A 163 -3.28 7.61 7.29
C GLU A 163 -2.61 8.97 7.39
N TRP A 164 -1.79 9.29 6.41
CA TRP A 164 -1.19 10.59 6.21
C TRP A 164 -1.38 11.04 4.77
N ARG A 165 -1.49 12.36 4.60
CA ARG A 165 -1.60 13.02 3.30
C ARG A 165 -0.53 14.08 3.16
N LYS A 166 -0.07 14.28 1.93
CA LYS A 166 0.90 15.33 1.60
C LYS A 166 0.57 15.93 0.24
N SER A 167 0.36 17.24 0.17
CA SER A 167 0.28 17.98 -1.08
C SER A 167 1.65 18.55 -1.48
N GLU A 168 1.77 19.03 -2.72
CA GLU A 168 3.00 19.60 -3.27
C GLU A 168 3.66 20.67 -2.37
N ASN A 169 2.86 21.53 -1.74
CA ASN A 169 3.36 22.63 -0.91
C ASN A 169 3.57 22.22 0.56
N ASP A 170 3.25 20.98 0.92
CA ASP A 170 3.40 20.52 2.29
C ASP A 170 4.82 20.06 2.56
N VAL A 171 5.46 20.68 3.54
CA VAL A 171 6.78 20.25 4.04
C VAL A 171 6.67 18.90 4.76
N PHE A 172 5.57 18.69 5.49
CA PHE A 172 5.35 17.53 6.35
C PHE A 172 4.07 16.80 5.97
N TRP A 173 4.06 15.50 6.26
CA TRP A 173 2.85 14.68 6.25
C TRP A 173 1.83 15.23 7.25
N LYS A 174 0.57 15.31 6.82
CA LYS A 174 -0.55 15.79 7.62
C LYS A 174 -1.54 14.67 7.87
N THR A 175 -2.15 14.67 9.05
CA THR A 175 -3.30 13.82 9.31
C THR A 175 -4.50 14.29 8.48
N PRO A 176 -5.21 13.40 7.76
CA PRO A 176 -6.46 13.75 7.09
C PRO A 176 -7.53 14.21 8.07
N VAL A 177 -8.29 15.25 7.69
CA VAL A 177 -9.50 15.67 8.43
C VAL A 177 -10.74 14.93 7.90
N ASP A 178 -10.77 14.63 6.60
CA ASP A 178 -11.92 14.03 5.91
C ASP A 178 -11.53 12.78 5.12
N ASP A 179 -12.50 11.89 4.87
CA ASP A 179 -12.33 10.68 4.04
C ASP A 179 -12.18 10.99 2.56
N ILE A 180 -12.71 12.13 2.11
CA ILE A 180 -12.73 12.53 0.71
C ILE A 180 -11.80 13.71 0.55
N GLU A 181 -10.85 13.61 -0.37
CA GLU A 181 -10.08 14.74 -0.87
C GLU A 181 -10.53 15.08 -2.29
N THR A 182 -10.68 16.37 -2.57
CA THR A 182 -10.84 16.85 -3.95
C THR A 182 -9.57 17.56 -4.37
N VAL A 183 -8.82 16.96 -5.30
CA VAL A 183 -7.58 17.55 -5.84
C VAL A 183 -7.82 18.00 -7.27
N GLY A 184 -8.18 19.27 -7.43
CA GLY A 184 -8.64 19.78 -8.73
C GLY A 184 -10.04 19.30 -9.04
N SER A 185 -10.21 18.58 -10.15
CA SER A 185 -11.48 17.93 -10.52
C SER A 185 -11.56 16.47 -10.08
N PHE A 186 -10.50 15.92 -9.49
CA PHE A 186 -10.44 14.51 -9.11
C PHE A 186 -10.88 14.31 -7.68
N LYS A 187 -11.69 13.27 -7.47
CA LYS A 187 -12.12 12.82 -6.15
C LYS A 187 -11.31 11.60 -5.75
N ILE A 188 -10.61 11.70 -4.62
CA ILE A 188 -9.85 10.60 -4.03
C ILE A 188 -10.50 10.29 -2.69
N VAL A 189 -10.85 9.02 -2.46
CA VAL A 189 -11.57 8.58 -1.27
C VAL A 189 -10.76 7.52 -0.55
N THR A 190 -10.47 7.75 0.73
CA THR A 190 -9.98 6.70 1.62
C THR A 190 -11.15 6.15 2.44
N THR A 191 -11.33 4.83 2.45
CA THR A 191 -12.32 4.16 3.31
C THR A 191 -11.71 2.96 4.02
N TYR A 192 -12.37 2.52 5.10
CA TYR A 192 -11.93 1.39 5.90
C TYR A 192 -13.05 0.35 5.96
N ASP A 193 -12.87 -0.75 5.24
CA ASP A 193 -13.78 -1.89 5.24
C ASP A 193 -13.65 -2.63 6.57
N THR A 194 -14.56 -2.33 7.48
CA THR A 194 -14.61 -2.92 8.82
C THR A 194 -14.94 -4.41 8.82
N VAL A 195 -15.49 -4.95 7.72
CA VAL A 195 -15.85 -6.37 7.62
C VAL A 195 -14.67 -7.18 7.10
N ASN A 196 -13.99 -6.68 6.07
CA ASN A 196 -12.83 -7.36 5.48
C ASN A 196 -11.50 -6.92 6.11
N ASN A 197 -11.53 -5.97 7.05
CA ASN A 197 -10.36 -5.35 7.69
C ASN A 197 -9.35 -4.83 6.68
N GLN A 198 -9.80 -3.92 5.80
CA GLN A 198 -8.98 -3.38 4.72
C GLN A 198 -9.09 -1.86 4.67
N ALA A 199 -7.97 -1.18 4.44
CA ALA A 199 -7.98 0.19 3.97
C ALA A 199 -8.11 0.21 2.44
N HIS A 200 -8.94 1.09 1.92
CA HIS A 200 -9.22 1.24 0.49
C HIS A 200 -8.89 2.67 0.09
N ILE A 201 -8.03 2.87 -0.90
CA ILE A 201 -7.84 4.16 -1.59
C ILE A 201 -8.50 4.04 -2.95
N ASP A 202 -9.55 4.81 -3.19
CA ASP A 202 -10.33 4.81 -4.43
C ASP A 202 -10.19 6.16 -5.13
N ALA A 203 -9.67 6.11 -6.35
CA ALA A 203 -9.57 7.24 -7.27
C ALA A 203 -10.09 6.80 -8.66
N ALA A 204 -11.27 6.19 -8.68
CA ALA A 204 -11.92 5.75 -9.92
C ALA A 204 -12.08 6.90 -10.93
N ASP A 205 -12.47 8.08 -10.45
CA ASP A 205 -12.69 9.26 -11.28
C ASP A 205 -11.35 9.84 -11.74
N GLY A 206 -11.04 9.64 -13.02
CA GLY A 206 -9.87 10.20 -13.70
C GLY A 206 -8.59 9.36 -13.63
N PHE A 207 -8.40 8.57 -12.57
CA PHE A 207 -7.23 7.69 -12.43
C PHE A 207 -7.52 6.21 -12.57
N GLY A 208 -8.79 5.81 -12.39
CA GLY A 208 -9.22 4.42 -12.56
C GLY A 208 -8.55 3.50 -11.55
N LEU A 209 -8.12 4.04 -10.41
CA LEU A 209 -7.32 3.34 -9.42
C LEU A 209 -8.18 2.91 -8.25
N LYS A 210 -7.99 1.67 -7.80
CA LYS A 210 -8.38 1.22 -6.47
C LYS A 210 -7.24 0.45 -5.82
N VAL A 211 -6.88 0.82 -4.60
CA VAL A 211 -5.85 0.13 -3.81
C VAL A 211 -6.48 -0.43 -2.54
N LEU A 212 -6.27 -1.72 -2.29
CA LEU A 212 -6.69 -2.40 -1.06
C LEU A 212 -5.43 -2.72 -0.25
N PHE A 213 -5.46 -2.46 1.06
CA PHE A 213 -4.36 -2.77 1.96
C PHE A 213 -4.86 -3.46 3.23
N ARG A 214 -4.22 -4.57 3.60
CA ARG A 214 -4.44 -5.27 4.87
C ARG A 214 -3.09 -5.51 5.55
N PRO A 215 -2.85 -4.98 6.76
CA PRO A 215 -1.60 -5.21 7.48
C PRO A 215 -1.53 -6.63 8.03
N ALA A 216 -0.30 -7.09 8.29
CA ALA A 216 -0.05 -8.38 8.92
C ALA A 216 -0.28 -8.37 10.44
N GLU A 217 -0.66 -9.53 10.94
CA GLU A 217 -0.73 -9.85 12.37
C GLU A 217 0.67 -10.07 12.95
N VAL A 218 1.06 -9.22 13.90
CA VAL A 218 2.41 -9.27 14.49
C VAL A 218 2.58 -10.39 15.51
N THR A 219 1.49 -10.90 16.08
CA THR A 219 1.54 -11.85 17.20
C THR A 219 1.51 -13.33 16.78
N THR A 220 1.21 -13.65 15.52
CA THR A 220 1.09 -15.04 15.06
C THR A 220 1.56 -15.23 13.63
N GLU A 221 2.19 -16.38 13.38
CA GLU A 221 2.56 -16.81 12.03
C GLU A 221 1.33 -17.18 11.17
N TYR A 222 0.24 -17.61 11.80
CA TYR A 222 -0.96 -18.08 11.13
C TYR A 222 -2.01 -16.98 11.05
N GLN A 223 -2.14 -16.39 9.86
CA GLN A 223 -3.09 -15.31 9.61
C GLN A 223 -4.32 -15.84 8.89
N SER A 224 -5.50 -15.63 9.48
CA SER A 224 -6.76 -16.10 8.89
C SER A 224 -7.22 -15.31 7.68
N GLN A 225 -6.79 -14.05 7.65
CA GLN A 225 -6.96 -13.10 6.57
C GLN A 225 -5.56 -12.79 6.06
N ILE A 226 -5.32 -13.02 4.77
CA ILE A 226 -4.02 -12.84 4.15
C ILE A 226 -3.71 -11.34 4.10
N PRO A 227 -2.58 -10.90 4.67
CA PRO A 227 -2.14 -9.51 4.55
C PRO A 227 -1.57 -9.25 3.16
N GLY A 228 -1.56 -7.99 2.77
CA GLY A 228 -1.02 -7.60 1.48
C GLY A 228 -1.61 -6.32 0.92
N ILE A 229 -1.29 -6.09 -0.35
CA ILE A 229 -1.78 -4.97 -1.15
C ILE A 229 -2.38 -5.53 -2.44
N VAL A 230 -3.51 -4.97 -2.86
CA VAL A 230 -4.09 -5.20 -4.19
C VAL A 230 -4.19 -3.86 -4.89
N VAL A 231 -3.61 -3.75 -6.08
CA VAL A 231 -3.80 -2.59 -6.96
C VAL A 231 -4.71 -3.04 -8.09
N ASP A 232 -5.86 -2.41 -8.23
CA ASP A 232 -6.86 -2.64 -9.25
C ASP A 232 -6.92 -1.39 -10.14
N ILE A 233 -6.71 -1.55 -11.44
CA ILE A 233 -6.71 -0.46 -12.41
C ILE A 233 -7.75 -0.75 -13.48
N SER A 234 -8.73 0.14 -13.58
CA SER A 234 -9.88 0.02 -14.47
C SER A 234 -9.46 0.07 -15.94
N ASP A 235 -9.93 -0.91 -16.72
CA ASP A 235 -9.75 -0.93 -18.18
C ASP A 235 -10.52 0.21 -18.88
N SER A 236 -11.46 0.84 -18.18
CA SER A 236 -12.17 2.02 -18.70
C SER A 236 -11.24 3.20 -18.98
N ILE A 237 -10.06 3.24 -18.36
CA ILE A 237 -9.07 4.27 -18.61
C ILE A 237 -8.01 3.69 -19.52
N LYS A 238 -7.92 4.20 -20.75
CA LYS A 238 -6.89 3.78 -21.71
C LYS A 238 -5.51 4.21 -21.20
N LEU A 239 -4.80 3.30 -20.53
CA LEU A 239 -3.54 3.61 -19.88
C LEU A 239 -2.38 3.63 -20.88
N GLN A 240 -1.45 4.54 -20.64
CA GLN A 240 -0.07 4.39 -21.10
C GLN A 240 0.72 3.80 -19.94
N ILE A 241 0.88 2.48 -19.97
CA ILE A 241 1.66 1.77 -18.96
C ILE A 241 3.12 1.87 -19.35
N HIS A 242 3.88 2.59 -18.54
CA HIS A 242 5.32 2.59 -18.62
C HIS A 242 5.79 1.41 -17.76
N PHE A 243 6.20 0.33 -18.41
CA PHE A 243 6.77 -0.83 -17.73
C PHE A 243 8.16 -1.06 -18.28
N SER A 244 9.18 -0.86 -17.44
CA SER A 244 10.44 -1.57 -17.59
C SER A 244 10.67 -2.37 -16.32
N GLU A 245 11.22 -3.58 -16.43
CA GLU A 245 11.62 -4.37 -15.25
C GLU A 245 12.57 -3.59 -14.33
N ASN A 246 13.30 -2.62 -14.88
CA ASN A 246 14.17 -1.69 -14.15
C ASN A 246 13.42 -0.64 -13.31
N GLU A 247 12.12 -0.44 -13.57
CA GLU A 247 11.27 0.52 -12.84
C GLU A 247 10.55 -0.10 -11.62
N LEU A 248 10.46 -1.44 -11.56
CA LEU A 248 10.14 -2.17 -10.34
C LEU A 248 11.37 -2.08 -9.44
N SER A 249 11.23 -1.61 -8.19
CA SER A 249 12.32 -1.34 -7.22
C SER A 249 13.01 0.04 -7.26
N SER A 250 12.47 1.03 -7.99
CA SER A 250 12.92 2.42 -7.77
C SER A 250 12.43 2.92 -6.41
N THR A 251 13.33 3.49 -5.59
CA THR A 251 12.94 4.12 -4.33
C THR A 251 12.23 5.45 -4.61
N PRO A 252 11.38 5.95 -3.69
CA PRO A 252 10.54 7.13 -3.97
C PRO A 252 11.30 8.45 -4.12
N GLU A 253 12.55 8.54 -3.61
CA GLU A 253 13.38 9.76 -3.62
C GLU A 253 14.89 9.45 -3.75
N GLY A 254 15.27 8.27 -4.23
CA GLY A 254 16.66 7.84 -4.32
C GLY A 254 16.97 7.06 -5.59
N PRO A 255 18.25 6.76 -5.85
CA PRO A 255 18.61 5.84 -6.92
C PRO A 255 17.88 4.52 -6.69
N SER A 256 17.36 3.92 -7.76
CA SER A 256 16.81 2.58 -7.74
C SER A 256 17.80 1.59 -7.11
N VAL A 257 17.30 0.45 -6.63
CA VAL A 257 18.17 -0.63 -6.14
C VAL A 257 19.21 -0.99 -7.21
N VAL A 258 18.81 -0.95 -8.49
CA VAL A 258 19.66 -1.14 -9.67
C VAL A 258 20.73 -0.04 -9.79
N GLU A 259 20.36 1.23 -9.69
CA GLU A 259 21.32 2.36 -9.75
C GLU A 259 22.28 2.35 -8.56
N THR A 260 21.81 1.95 -7.38
CA THR A 260 22.65 1.80 -6.18
C THR A 260 23.62 0.63 -6.35
N ALA A 261 23.17 -0.49 -6.91
CA ALA A 261 24.03 -1.63 -7.24
C ALA A 261 25.08 -1.26 -8.30
N ALA A 262 24.66 -0.60 -9.39
CA ALA A 262 25.53 -0.12 -10.45
C ALA A 262 26.57 0.89 -9.93
N LYS A 263 26.16 1.85 -9.10
CA LYS A 263 27.04 2.83 -8.45
C LYS A 263 28.08 2.17 -7.55
N ASN A 264 27.69 1.12 -6.83
CA ASN A 264 28.58 0.36 -5.97
C ASN A 264 29.34 -0.77 -6.71
N LYS A 265 29.25 -0.83 -8.04
CA LYS A 265 29.86 -1.87 -8.90
C LYS A 265 29.49 -3.30 -8.48
N VAL A 266 28.33 -3.48 -7.86
CA VAL A 266 27.75 -4.79 -7.56
C VAL A 266 26.98 -5.19 -8.83
N SER A 267 27.42 -6.28 -9.45
CA SER A 267 27.00 -6.75 -10.78
C SER A 267 25.49 -6.63 -11.07
N LEU A 268 25.15 -6.10 -12.24
CA LEU A 268 23.81 -6.09 -12.82
C LEU A 268 23.47 -7.48 -13.37
N SER A 269 22.96 -8.36 -12.52
CA SER A 269 22.13 -9.49 -12.95
C SER A 269 21.40 -10.05 -11.73
N ASN A 270 20.31 -10.78 -11.98
CA ASN A 270 19.54 -11.57 -11.00
C ASN A 270 20.41 -12.47 -10.08
N TRP A 271 21.70 -12.60 -10.37
CA TRP A 271 22.71 -13.30 -9.60
C TRP A 271 23.12 -12.62 -8.27
N VAL A 272 23.03 -11.28 -8.15
CA VAL A 272 23.39 -10.58 -6.89
C VAL A 272 22.34 -10.84 -5.80
N ILE A 273 21.05 -10.90 -6.13
CA ILE A 273 19.99 -11.31 -5.18
C ILE A 273 20.22 -12.76 -4.72
N TYR A 274 20.70 -13.63 -5.60
CA TYR A 274 20.98 -15.03 -5.28
C TYR A 274 22.21 -15.24 -4.39
N THR A 275 23.21 -14.36 -4.44
CA THR A 275 24.48 -14.57 -3.72
C THR A 275 24.55 -13.90 -2.36
N THR A 276 23.79 -12.83 -2.10
CA THR A 276 23.67 -12.27 -0.73
C THR A 276 22.85 -13.13 0.21
N MET A 277 22.01 -14.04 -0.29
CA MET A 277 21.20 -14.94 0.54
C MET A 277 21.85 -16.31 0.85
N ILE A 278 23.00 -16.67 0.25
CA ILE A 278 23.63 -18.00 0.44
C ILE A 278 24.88 -17.98 1.33
N ASN A 279 25.44 -16.81 1.70
CA ASN A 279 26.65 -16.74 2.53
C ASN A 279 26.48 -16.02 3.87
N ILE A 280 25.47 -16.43 4.64
CA ILE A 280 25.49 -16.25 6.10
C ILE A 280 25.59 -17.64 6.73
N LYS A 281 26.81 -18.03 7.08
CA LYS A 281 27.07 -18.92 8.21
C LYS A 281 27.26 -18.04 9.45
#